data_AF-A0A1G5KJ82-F1
#
_entry.id   AF-A0A1G5KJ82-F1
#
_cell.length_a   1.000
_cell.length_b   1.000
_cell.length_c   1.000
_cell.angle_alpha   90.00
_cell.angle_beta   90.00
_cell.angle_gamma   90.00
#
_symmetry.space_group_name_H-M   'P 1'
#
loop_
_entity.id
_entity.type
_entity.pdbx_description
1 polymer ?
#
loop_
_entity_poly.entity_id
_entity_poly.type
_entity_poly.pdbx_seq_one_letter_code
_entity_poly.pdbx_strand_id
1 'polypeptide(L)'
;MRPFFAFIVLLFSNNYFVFGQDSLVTREVIYKSAYPEGVYITKSDFLKKTPSQVQIVPKGLIGFKKPVLAESVHNCYFYYLSPDKRIKDAFAVSYDGYLYFQINAILKNRHKDDDSQTNSFPNSFVRVLIGGDNFLYTEADLANVWAKGAAYGGVGGGVGVALANKWTYGKGIVWDFANSEFNIFRNCKDFNEFIKNYYENGIQECKKNQPETFNIREIIEKIK
;
A
#
# COMPACT_ATOMS: atom_id res chain seq x y z
N MET A 1 -40.97 56.92 54.14
CA MET A 1 -39.53 56.76 54.46
C MET A 1 -39.11 55.35 54.07
N ARG A 2 -38.00 55.25 53.33
CA ARG A 2 -37.24 54.10 52.74
C ARG A 2 -37.52 52.65 53.23
N PRO A 3 -37.16 51.59 52.47
CA PRO A 3 -36.25 51.58 51.30
C PRO A 3 -36.72 50.78 50.05
N PHE A 4 -36.14 51.20 48.92
CA PHE A 4 -36.00 50.45 47.67
C PHE A 4 -35.14 49.20 47.87
N PHE A 5 -35.62 48.04 47.42
CA PHE A 5 -34.78 46.85 47.20
C PHE A 5 -34.38 46.80 45.72
N ALA A 6 -33.09 46.98 45.45
CA ALA A 6 -32.51 46.77 44.12
C ALA A 6 -32.18 45.28 43.95
N PHE A 7 -32.79 44.64 42.95
CA PHE A 7 -32.46 43.28 42.52
C PHE A 7 -31.29 43.35 41.54
N ILE A 8 -30.11 42.86 41.95
CA ILE A 8 -28.95 42.67 41.08
C ILE A 8 -29.06 41.27 40.47
N VAL A 9 -29.32 41.20 39.16
CA VAL A 9 -29.22 39.96 38.39
C VAL A 9 -27.78 39.84 37.88
N LEU A 10 -27.00 38.94 38.48
CA LEU A 10 -25.69 38.53 37.98
C LEU A 10 -25.88 37.61 36.78
N LEU A 11 -25.61 38.12 35.58
CA LEU A 11 -25.45 37.31 34.37
C LEU A 11 -24.06 36.64 34.43
N PHE A 12 -24.02 35.36 34.79
CA PHE A 12 -22.85 34.52 34.55
C PHE A 12 -22.78 34.20 33.05
N SER A 13 -21.99 34.98 32.31
CA SER A 13 -21.58 34.62 30.96
C SER A 13 -20.59 33.46 31.04
N ASN A 14 -21.09 32.23 30.87
CA ASN A 14 -20.26 31.06 30.64
C ASN A 14 -19.60 31.15 29.26
N ASN A 15 -18.40 31.73 29.23
CA ASN A 15 -17.47 31.59 28.11
C ASN A 15 -16.89 30.18 28.13
N TYR A 16 -17.61 29.22 27.55
CA TYR A 16 -16.96 27.98 27.10
C TYR A 16 -16.30 28.27 25.75
N PHE A 17 -15.03 28.65 25.82
CA PHE A 17 -14.10 28.49 24.71
C PHE A 17 -14.05 27.00 24.37
N VAL A 18 -14.81 26.59 23.35
CA VAL A 18 -14.62 25.28 22.72
C VAL A 18 -13.33 25.41 21.93
N PHE A 19 -12.23 24.94 22.53
CA PHE A 19 -10.98 24.73 21.83
C PHE A 19 -11.25 23.88 20.60
N GLY A 20 -10.85 24.42 19.44
CA GLY A 20 -10.94 23.76 18.15
C GLY A 20 -10.46 22.32 18.26
N GLN A 21 -11.36 21.41 17.92
CA GLN A 21 -10.99 20.07 17.56
C GLN A 21 -10.35 20.19 16.17
N ASP A 22 -9.05 20.50 16.15
CA ASP A 22 -8.20 20.21 15.00
C ASP A 22 -8.29 18.70 14.80
N SER A 23 -9.28 18.27 14.02
CA SER A 23 -9.24 16.97 13.39
C SER A 23 -7.95 16.98 12.57
N LEU A 24 -6.95 16.24 13.04
CA LEU A 24 -5.82 15.81 12.22
C LEU A 24 -6.38 14.98 11.06
N VAL A 25 -6.95 15.66 10.07
CA VAL A 25 -6.99 15.18 8.70
C VAL A 25 -5.53 15.23 8.28
N THR A 26 -4.79 14.17 8.60
CA THR A 26 -3.55 13.87 7.89
C THR A 26 -3.90 13.86 6.41
N ARG A 27 -3.60 14.97 5.71
CA ARG A 27 -3.57 14.94 4.24
C ARG A 27 -2.61 13.81 3.91
N GLU A 28 -3.09 12.69 3.39
CA GLU A 28 -2.20 11.69 2.80
C GLU A 28 -1.40 12.45 1.74
N VAL A 29 -0.11 12.67 2.00
CA VAL A 29 0.79 13.23 1.01
C VAL A 29 0.91 12.16 -0.06
N ILE A 30 0.21 12.36 -1.17
CA ILE A 30 0.19 11.36 -2.23
C ILE A 30 1.56 11.41 -2.91
N TYR A 31 2.32 10.33 -2.80
CA TYR A 31 3.61 10.19 -3.47
C TYR A 31 3.47 10.38 -4.98
N LYS A 32 4.28 11.28 -5.54
CA LYS A 32 4.41 11.51 -6.97
C LYS A 32 5.81 11.08 -7.41
N SER A 33 5.85 10.17 -8.36
CA SER A 33 7.08 9.59 -8.87
C SER A 33 7.76 10.52 -9.87
N ALA A 34 9.08 10.61 -9.79
CA ALA A 34 9.92 11.25 -10.81
C ALA A 34 10.33 10.29 -11.94
N TYR A 35 9.87 9.03 -11.90
CA TYR A 35 10.15 8.06 -12.97
C TYR A 35 9.50 8.53 -14.28
N PRO A 36 10.21 8.45 -15.42
CA PRO A 36 9.60 8.69 -16.71
C PRO A 36 8.37 7.79 -16.95
N GLU A 37 7.36 8.34 -17.60
CA GLU A 37 6.12 7.65 -17.94
C GLU A 37 6.40 6.44 -18.86
N GLY A 38 5.61 5.37 -18.69
CA GLY A 38 5.68 4.18 -19.53
C GLY A 38 5.84 2.87 -18.76
N VAL A 39 6.20 1.82 -19.48
CA VAL A 39 6.25 0.45 -18.95
C VAL A 39 7.70 0.02 -18.79
N TYR A 40 8.08 -0.32 -17.56
CA TYR A 40 9.37 -0.90 -17.23
C TYR A 40 9.25 -2.41 -17.33
N ILE A 41 9.69 -2.98 -18.44
CA ILE A 41 9.50 -4.41 -18.72
C ILE A 41 10.34 -5.26 -17.75
N THR A 42 11.59 -4.86 -17.54
CA THR A 42 12.54 -5.57 -16.68
C THR A 42 12.94 -4.75 -15.45
N LYS A 43 13.49 -5.43 -14.45
CA LYS A 43 14.17 -4.81 -13.30
C LYS A 43 15.30 -3.86 -13.76
N SER A 44 16.00 -4.22 -14.84
CA SER A 44 17.08 -3.39 -15.40
C SER A 44 16.54 -2.08 -15.97
N ASP A 45 15.43 -2.13 -16.72
CA ASP A 45 14.77 -0.93 -17.25
C ASP A 45 14.35 -0.01 -16.12
N PHE A 46 13.81 -0.59 -15.05
CA PHE A 46 13.41 0.14 -13.85
C PHE A 46 14.59 0.83 -13.16
N LEU A 47 15.68 0.11 -12.90
CA LEU A 47 16.88 0.67 -12.27
C LEU A 47 17.53 1.77 -13.12
N LYS A 48 17.50 1.62 -14.46
CA LYS A 48 18.02 2.61 -15.40
C LYS A 48 17.07 3.76 -15.69
N LYS A 49 15.83 3.70 -15.20
CA LYS A 49 14.75 4.67 -15.48
C LYS A 49 14.48 4.83 -16.99
N THR A 50 14.56 3.74 -17.74
CA THR A 50 14.36 3.70 -19.20
C THR A 50 13.13 2.86 -19.56
N PRO A 51 11.91 3.41 -19.45
CA PRO A 51 10.71 2.66 -19.78
C PRO A 51 10.50 2.56 -21.29
N SER A 52 9.74 1.55 -21.70
CA SER A 52 9.11 1.51 -23.01
C SER A 52 8.02 2.57 -23.09
N GLN A 53 8.16 3.49 -24.05
CA GLN A 53 7.18 4.54 -24.33
C GLN A 53 6.01 3.95 -25.12
N VAL A 54 4.99 3.47 -24.40
CA VAL A 54 3.79 2.86 -24.96
C VAL A 54 2.55 3.51 -24.35
N GLN A 55 1.48 3.62 -25.15
CA GLN A 55 0.21 4.13 -24.64
C GLN A 55 -0.52 3.04 -23.87
N ILE A 56 -0.86 3.34 -22.62
CA ILE A 56 -1.48 2.41 -21.69
C ILE A 56 -2.65 3.05 -20.95
N VAL A 57 -3.54 2.23 -20.42
CA VAL A 57 -4.66 2.67 -19.58
C VAL A 57 -4.88 1.73 -18.39
N PRO A 58 -5.21 2.27 -17.20
CA PRO A 58 -5.63 1.46 -16.07
C PRO A 58 -7.08 0.99 -16.25
N LYS A 59 -7.33 -0.27 -15.88
CA LYS A 59 -8.66 -0.89 -15.88
C LYS A 59 -8.90 -1.62 -14.55
N GLY A 60 -10.17 -1.69 -14.14
CA GLY A 60 -10.58 -2.31 -12.87
C GLY A 60 -10.26 -3.80 -12.73
N LEU A 61 -10.14 -4.29 -11.49
CA LEU A 61 -9.80 -5.69 -11.20
C LEU A 61 -10.98 -6.66 -11.31
N ILE A 62 -12.21 -6.20 -11.07
CA ILE A 62 -13.42 -7.02 -10.93
C ILE A 62 -14.36 -6.81 -12.15
N GLY A 63 -15.28 -7.74 -12.40
CA GLY A 63 -16.28 -7.66 -13.48
C GLY A 63 -15.77 -8.15 -14.85
N PHE A 64 -16.71 -8.65 -15.67
CA PHE A 64 -16.40 -9.11 -17.04
C PHE A 64 -16.03 -7.95 -17.97
N LYS A 65 -16.75 -6.83 -17.86
CA LYS A 65 -16.36 -5.56 -18.49
C LYS A 65 -15.33 -4.88 -17.57
N LYS A 66 -14.15 -4.60 -18.11
CA LYS A 66 -13.04 -3.92 -17.42
C LYS A 66 -13.07 -2.44 -17.83
N PRO A 67 -13.85 -1.57 -17.16
CA PRO A 67 -13.90 -0.17 -17.53
C PRO A 67 -12.53 0.47 -17.34
N VAL A 68 -12.23 1.46 -18.19
CA VAL A 68 -11.09 2.36 -17.98
C VAL A 68 -11.36 3.15 -16.70
N LEU A 69 -10.35 3.25 -15.85
CA LEU A 69 -10.44 3.99 -14.60
C LEU A 69 -10.07 5.45 -14.86
N ALA A 70 -10.93 6.37 -14.42
CA ALA A 70 -10.71 7.81 -14.58
C ALA A 70 -9.66 8.35 -13.58
N GLU A 71 -9.46 7.64 -12.48
CA GLU A 71 -8.56 8.04 -11.40
C GLU A 71 -7.50 6.97 -11.14
N SER A 72 -6.37 7.42 -10.59
CA SER A 72 -5.26 6.58 -10.18
C SER A 72 -5.62 5.79 -8.93
N VAL A 73 -6.17 4.59 -9.13
CA VAL A 73 -6.51 3.67 -8.04
C VAL A 73 -5.28 2.93 -7.51
N HIS A 74 -5.33 2.48 -6.26
CA HIS A 74 -4.23 1.70 -5.66
C HIS A 74 -3.99 0.38 -6.41
N ASN A 75 -5.05 -0.35 -6.75
CA ASN A 75 -4.99 -1.68 -7.36
C ASN A 75 -5.68 -1.70 -8.73
N CYS A 76 -4.95 -2.04 -9.80
CA CYS A 76 -5.52 -2.10 -11.15
C CYS A 76 -4.83 -3.12 -12.07
N TYR A 77 -5.38 -3.29 -13.26
CA TYR A 77 -4.65 -3.84 -14.40
C TYR A 77 -4.26 -2.72 -15.34
N PHE A 78 -3.08 -2.80 -15.95
CA PHE A 78 -2.75 -1.97 -17.11
C PHE A 78 -2.96 -2.73 -18.42
N TYR A 79 -3.45 -2.01 -19.42
CA TYR A 79 -3.67 -2.49 -20.78
C TYR A 79 -2.95 -1.57 -21.76
N TYR A 80 -2.37 -2.13 -22.83
CA TYR A 80 -2.00 -1.35 -24.00
C TYR A 80 -3.27 -0.79 -24.66
N LEU A 81 -3.21 0.43 -25.21
CA LEU A 81 -4.34 0.98 -25.96
C LEU A 81 -4.57 0.26 -27.30
N SER A 82 -3.48 -0.17 -27.96
CA SER A 82 -3.55 -0.86 -29.24
C SER A 82 -2.43 -1.91 -29.38
N PRO A 83 -2.76 -3.21 -29.50
CA PRO A 83 -4.08 -3.79 -29.30
C PRO A 83 -4.53 -3.68 -27.82
N ASP A 84 -5.84 -3.71 -27.55
CA ASP A 84 -6.40 -3.71 -26.19
C ASP A 84 -6.06 -5.00 -25.43
N LYS A 85 -4.82 -5.07 -24.93
CA LYS A 85 -4.24 -6.27 -24.33
C LYS A 85 -3.66 -5.93 -22.97
N ARG A 86 -4.02 -6.75 -21.98
CA ARG A 86 -3.47 -6.66 -20.63
C ARG A 86 -1.95 -6.85 -20.63
N ILE A 87 -1.26 -6.00 -19.89
CA ILE A 87 0.16 -6.15 -19.58
C ILE A 87 0.30 -7.26 -18.52
N LYS A 88 1.09 -8.29 -18.84
CA LYS A 88 1.27 -9.47 -17.96
C LYS A 88 2.70 -9.65 -17.48
N ASP A 89 3.67 -9.04 -18.15
CA ASP A 89 5.09 -9.23 -17.88
C ASP A 89 5.78 -7.87 -17.88
N ALA A 90 5.62 -7.14 -16.77
CA ALA A 90 6.31 -5.87 -16.54
C ALA A 90 6.80 -5.83 -15.11
N PHE A 91 7.96 -5.21 -14.89
CA PHE A 91 8.45 -4.95 -13.54
C PHE A 91 7.63 -3.86 -12.86
N ALA A 92 7.46 -2.74 -13.56
CA ALA A 92 6.73 -1.57 -13.06
C ALA A 92 6.06 -0.80 -14.19
N VAL A 93 5.14 0.10 -13.82
CA VAL A 93 4.51 1.07 -14.72
C VAL A 93 4.59 2.43 -14.05
N SER A 94 5.04 3.46 -14.77
CA SER A 94 4.77 4.85 -14.39
C SER A 94 3.63 5.36 -15.25
N TYR A 95 2.57 5.82 -14.59
CA TYR A 95 1.35 6.32 -15.22
C TYR A 95 0.80 7.51 -14.43
N ASP A 96 0.64 8.65 -15.10
CA ASP A 96 0.08 9.89 -14.55
C ASP A 96 0.84 10.39 -13.29
N GLY A 97 2.18 10.28 -13.33
CA GLY A 97 3.06 10.65 -12.23
C GLY A 97 2.98 9.71 -11.03
N TYR A 98 2.34 8.55 -11.16
CA TYR A 98 2.32 7.50 -10.14
C TYR A 98 3.10 6.28 -10.61
N LEU A 99 3.83 5.67 -9.67
CA LEU A 99 4.56 4.44 -9.92
C LEU A 99 3.77 3.24 -9.40
N TYR A 100 3.79 2.15 -10.15
CA TYR A 100 3.12 0.91 -9.80
C TYR A 100 4.05 -0.28 -9.99
N PHE A 101 4.02 -1.23 -9.06
CA PHE A 101 4.69 -2.51 -9.22
C PHE A 101 3.70 -3.59 -9.63
N GLN A 102 4.11 -4.45 -10.55
CA GLN A 102 3.32 -5.64 -10.85
C GLN A 102 3.47 -6.65 -9.71
N ILE A 103 2.36 -7.24 -9.24
CA ILE A 103 2.41 -8.27 -8.19
C ILE A 103 3.35 -9.43 -8.57
N ASN A 104 3.32 -9.88 -9.82
CA ASN A 104 4.22 -10.93 -10.29
C ASN A 104 5.70 -10.53 -10.22
N ALA A 105 6.02 -9.25 -10.48
CA ALA A 105 7.37 -8.73 -10.36
C ALA A 105 7.82 -8.65 -8.91
N ILE A 106 6.94 -8.20 -8.01
CA ILE A 106 7.17 -8.24 -6.55
C ILE A 106 7.52 -9.66 -6.13
N LEU A 107 6.66 -10.62 -6.52
CA LEU A 107 6.89 -12.00 -6.16
C LEU A 107 8.24 -12.46 -6.73
N LYS A 108 8.49 -12.38 -8.04
CA LYS A 108 9.73 -12.87 -8.66
C LYS A 108 11.03 -12.26 -8.11
N ASN A 109 10.99 -11.04 -7.56
CA ASN A 109 12.17 -10.33 -7.08
C ASN A 109 12.15 -10.10 -5.55
N ARG A 110 11.40 -10.92 -4.81
CA ARG A 110 11.36 -10.87 -3.35
C ARG A 110 12.60 -11.48 -2.70
N HIS A 111 12.90 -11.03 -1.48
CA HIS A 111 13.87 -11.67 -0.62
C HIS A 111 13.54 -13.16 -0.47
N LYS A 112 14.57 -14.01 -0.45
CA LYS A 112 14.43 -15.48 -0.50
C LYS A 112 13.52 -16.05 0.60
N ASP A 113 13.51 -15.42 1.78
CA ASP A 113 12.74 -15.92 2.92
C ASP A 113 11.23 -15.65 2.76
N ASP A 114 10.81 -14.91 1.73
CA ASP A 114 9.43 -14.60 1.37
C ASP A 114 8.86 -15.52 0.28
N ASP A 115 9.53 -16.61 -0.06
CA ASP A 115 9.18 -17.54 -1.14
C ASP A 115 7.74 -18.12 -1.07
N SER A 116 7.15 -18.16 0.11
CA SER A 116 5.82 -18.73 0.35
C SER A 116 4.64 -17.79 0.05
N GLN A 117 4.86 -16.58 -0.48
CA GLN A 117 3.78 -15.64 -0.80
C GLN A 117 3.20 -15.80 -2.22
N THR A 118 1.89 -15.57 -2.36
CA THR A 118 1.15 -15.62 -3.63
C THR A 118 -0.02 -14.64 -3.64
N ASN A 119 -0.63 -14.42 -4.80
CA ASN A 119 -1.76 -13.52 -5.00
C ASN A 119 -2.72 -14.11 -6.06
N SER A 120 -4.02 -13.83 -5.92
CA SER A 120 -5.05 -14.37 -6.83
C SER A 120 -5.08 -13.66 -8.20
N PHE A 121 -4.42 -12.51 -8.30
CA PHE A 121 -4.33 -11.62 -9.45
C PHE A 121 -2.87 -11.20 -9.71
N PRO A 122 -1.95 -12.13 -9.99
CA PRO A 122 -0.51 -11.82 -10.07
C PRO A 122 -0.16 -10.81 -11.18
N ASN A 123 -1.01 -10.68 -12.21
CA ASN A 123 -0.81 -9.70 -13.28
C ASN A 123 -1.35 -8.29 -12.95
N SER A 124 -1.91 -8.10 -11.75
CA SER A 124 -2.34 -6.78 -11.28
C SER A 124 -1.16 -5.94 -10.80
N PHE A 125 -1.42 -4.66 -10.64
CA PHE A 125 -0.46 -3.65 -10.26
C PHE A 125 -0.94 -2.95 -8.98
N VAL A 126 0.03 -2.64 -8.11
CA VAL A 126 -0.18 -1.91 -6.86
C VAL A 126 0.62 -0.61 -6.87
N ARG A 127 -0.01 0.49 -6.43
CA ARG A 127 0.59 1.82 -6.46
C ARG A 127 1.59 2.01 -5.32
N VAL A 128 2.74 2.59 -5.63
CA VAL A 128 3.70 3.05 -4.62
C VAL A 128 3.06 4.18 -3.81
N LEU A 129 3.05 4.01 -2.49
CA LEU A 129 2.44 4.94 -1.54
C LEU A 129 3.46 5.94 -0.97
N ILE A 130 4.70 5.49 -0.78
CA ILE A 130 5.80 6.29 -0.23
C ILE A 130 7.04 5.99 -1.06
N GLY A 131 7.83 7.02 -1.37
CA GLY A 131 9.12 6.83 -2.04
C GLY A 131 10.16 7.84 -1.60
N GLY A 132 11.41 7.37 -1.50
CA GLY A 132 12.61 8.14 -1.23
C GLY A 132 13.83 7.50 -1.91
N ASP A 133 15.02 7.90 -1.47
CA ASP A 133 16.28 7.50 -2.10
C ASP A 133 16.69 6.05 -1.75
N ASN A 134 16.27 5.55 -0.58
CA ASN A 134 16.56 4.22 -0.07
C ASN A 134 15.44 3.23 -0.40
N PHE A 135 14.18 3.67 -0.29
CA PHE A 135 13.03 2.76 -0.34
C PHE A 135 11.86 3.28 -1.18
N LEU A 136 11.17 2.34 -1.82
CA LEU A 136 9.79 2.53 -2.30
C LEU A 136 8.87 1.57 -1.58
N TYR A 137 7.79 2.09 -1.00
CA TYR A 137 6.82 1.31 -0.23
C TYR A 137 5.46 1.24 -0.90
N THR A 138 4.88 0.05 -0.86
CA THR A 138 3.51 -0.23 -1.31
C THR A 138 2.85 -1.22 -0.36
N GLU A 139 1.54 -1.36 -0.49
CA GLU A 139 0.77 -2.39 0.18
C GLU A 139 0.10 -3.29 -0.86
N ALA A 140 0.10 -4.60 -0.61
CA ALA A 140 -0.59 -5.53 -1.48
C ALA A 140 -1.28 -6.67 -0.72
N ASP A 141 -2.40 -7.10 -1.27
CA ASP A 141 -3.19 -8.22 -0.79
C ASP A 141 -2.50 -9.55 -1.11
N LEU A 142 -1.56 -9.97 -0.26
CA LEU A 142 -0.81 -11.22 -0.45
C LEU A 142 -1.29 -12.30 0.52
N ALA A 143 -1.31 -13.54 0.05
CA ALA A 143 -1.64 -14.72 0.83
C ALA A 143 -0.48 -15.72 0.82
N ASN A 144 -0.39 -16.57 1.84
CA ASN A 144 0.59 -17.66 1.85
C ASN A 144 0.10 -18.83 0.96
N VAL A 145 1.00 -19.38 0.13
CA VAL A 145 0.73 -20.50 -0.80
C VAL A 145 0.23 -21.73 -0.06
N TRP A 146 0.83 -22.08 1.08
CA TRP A 146 0.43 -23.22 1.92
C TRP A 146 -0.91 -23.00 2.58
N ALA A 147 -1.16 -21.78 3.05
CA ALA A 147 -2.44 -21.40 3.66
C ALA A 147 -3.58 -21.49 2.62
N LYS A 148 -3.34 -21.04 1.38
CA LYS A 148 -4.29 -21.26 0.27
C LYS A 148 -4.43 -22.75 -0.07
N GLY A 149 -3.34 -23.49 -0.20
CA GLY A 149 -3.36 -24.92 -0.50
C GLY A 149 -4.13 -25.74 0.53
N ALA A 150 -3.95 -25.45 1.82
CA ALA A 150 -4.69 -26.07 2.91
C ALA A 150 -6.18 -25.67 2.91
N ALA A 151 -6.52 -24.41 2.61
CA ALA A 151 -7.91 -23.97 2.53
C ALA A 151 -8.66 -24.59 1.34
N TYR A 152 -8.02 -24.66 0.16
CA TYR A 152 -8.60 -25.27 -1.03
C TYR A 152 -8.63 -26.81 -0.96
N GLY A 153 -7.60 -27.43 -0.40
CA GLY A 153 -7.46 -28.89 -0.34
C GLY A 153 -8.02 -29.57 0.91
N GLY A 154 -8.07 -28.88 2.06
CA GLY A 154 -8.50 -29.46 3.33
C GLY A 154 -9.97 -29.22 3.68
N VAL A 155 -10.56 -28.10 3.24
CA VAL A 155 -11.97 -27.77 3.54
C VAL A 155 -12.86 -27.88 2.30
N GLY A 156 -12.33 -27.55 1.11
CA GLY A 156 -13.05 -27.64 -0.16
C GLY A 156 -14.23 -26.65 -0.30
N GLY A 157 -14.65 -26.41 -1.55
CA GLY A 157 -15.86 -25.64 -1.86
C GLY A 157 -15.84 -24.15 -1.45
N GLY A 158 -17.02 -23.53 -1.38
CA GLY A 158 -17.19 -22.10 -1.09
C GLY A 158 -16.65 -21.65 0.28
N VAL A 159 -16.54 -22.57 1.24
CA VAL A 159 -15.96 -22.31 2.57
C VAL A 159 -14.44 -22.18 2.50
N GLY A 160 -13.77 -23.02 1.71
CA GLY A 160 -12.34 -22.89 1.42
C GLY A 160 -11.99 -21.56 0.73
N VAL A 161 -12.86 -21.09 -0.18
CA VAL A 161 -12.73 -19.77 -0.84
C VAL A 161 -12.85 -18.62 0.17
N ALA A 162 -13.83 -18.68 1.09
CA ALA A 162 -14.00 -17.65 2.12
C ALA A 162 -12.82 -17.58 3.10
N LEU A 163 -12.27 -18.73 3.49
CA LEU A 163 -11.08 -18.81 4.36
C LEU A 163 -9.81 -18.29 3.66
N ALA A 164 -9.61 -18.62 2.38
CA ALA A 164 -8.50 -18.10 1.59
C ALA A 164 -8.55 -16.56 1.45
N ASN A 165 -9.76 -15.99 1.31
CA ASN A 165 -9.95 -14.54 1.25
C ASN A 165 -9.69 -13.87 2.61
N LYS A 166 -10.09 -14.49 3.73
CA LYS A 166 -9.81 -13.97 5.08
C LYS A 166 -8.31 -13.93 5.42
N TRP A 167 -7.49 -14.71 4.73
CA TRP A 167 -6.04 -14.77 4.92
C TRP A 167 -5.25 -13.93 3.93
N THR A 168 -5.95 -13.17 3.09
CA THR A 168 -5.35 -12.16 2.23
C THR A 168 -5.41 -10.85 2.99
N TYR A 169 -4.26 -10.41 3.52
CA TYR A 169 -4.14 -9.16 4.25
C TYR A 169 -3.33 -8.18 3.41
N GLY A 170 -3.60 -6.88 3.52
CA GLY A 170 -2.76 -5.83 2.97
C GLY A 170 -1.40 -5.85 3.67
N LYS A 171 -0.40 -6.44 3.02
CA LYS A 171 0.96 -6.54 3.54
C LYS A 171 1.77 -5.33 3.10
N GLY A 172 2.56 -4.77 4.01
CA GLY A 172 3.57 -3.78 3.66
C GLY A 172 4.70 -4.42 2.87
N ILE A 173 5.15 -3.74 1.82
CA ILE A 173 6.18 -4.21 0.90
C ILE A 173 7.13 -3.06 0.63
N VAL A 174 8.42 -3.31 0.75
CA VAL A 174 9.48 -2.34 0.44
C VAL A 174 10.32 -2.86 -0.71
N TRP A 175 10.47 -2.06 -1.75
CA TRP A 175 11.59 -2.17 -2.68
C TRP A 175 12.82 -1.51 -2.05
N ASP A 176 13.85 -2.30 -1.81
CA ASP A 176 15.15 -1.86 -1.31
C ASP A 176 16.06 -1.60 -2.51
N PHE A 177 16.51 -0.34 -2.70
CA PHE A 177 17.38 0.00 -3.82
C PHE A 177 18.78 -0.61 -3.68
N ALA A 178 19.32 -0.69 -2.46
CA ALA A 178 20.67 -1.18 -2.20
C ALA A 178 20.79 -2.68 -2.53
N ASN A 179 19.82 -3.46 -2.07
CA ASN A 179 19.76 -4.91 -2.33
C ASN A 179 19.04 -5.23 -3.64
N SER A 180 18.34 -4.26 -4.22
CA SER A 180 17.54 -4.40 -5.44
C SER A 180 16.54 -5.55 -5.33
N GLU A 181 15.81 -5.64 -4.23
CA GLU A 181 14.84 -6.70 -3.97
C GLU A 181 13.61 -6.17 -3.22
N PHE A 182 12.54 -6.96 -3.21
CA PHE A 182 11.35 -6.69 -2.42
C PHE A 182 11.40 -7.42 -1.07
N ASN A 183 11.20 -6.67 0.01
CA ASN A 183 10.99 -7.20 1.35
C ASN A 183 9.49 -7.16 1.66
N ILE A 184 8.90 -8.30 2.04
CA ILE A 184 7.47 -8.41 2.35
C ILE A 184 7.29 -8.57 3.86
N PHE A 185 6.59 -7.65 4.50
CA PHE A 185 6.33 -7.72 5.94
C PHE A 185 5.15 -8.66 6.20
N ARG A 186 5.41 -9.97 6.34
CA ARG A 186 4.35 -10.97 6.52
C ARG A 186 3.77 -10.94 7.93
N ASN A 187 4.55 -10.43 8.87
CA ASN A 187 4.22 -10.31 10.28
C ASN A 187 5.08 -9.19 10.91
N CYS A 188 4.79 -8.85 12.17
CA CYS A 188 5.48 -7.76 12.86
C CYS A 188 6.98 -8.03 13.10
N LYS A 189 7.40 -9.30 13.23
CA LYS A 189 8.82 -9.64 13.40
C LYS A 189 9.61 -9.37 12.12
N ASP A 190 9.07 -9.74 10.96
CA ASP A 190 9.71 -9.46 9.67
C ASP A 190 9.94 -7.94 9.50
N PHE A 191 8.94 -7.14 9.87
CA PHE A 191 9.07 -5.68 9.87
C PHE A 191 10.18 -5.21 10.83
N ASN A 192 10.16 -5.66 12.08
CA ASN A 192 11.16 -5.27 13.08
C ASN A 192 12.59 -5.69 12.68
N GLU A 193 12.75 -6.85 12.07
CA GLU A 193 14.04 -7.33 11.56
C GLU A 193 14.55 -6.42 10.44
N PHE A 194 13.66 -6.04 9.51
CA PHE A 194 13.98 -5.07 8.46
C PHE A 194 14.40 -3.71 9.04
N ILE A 195 13.60 -3.11 9.93
CA ILE A 195 13.87 -1.74 10.40
C ILE A 195 15.00 -1.63 11.42
N LYS A 196 15.46 -2.74 12.03
CA LYS A 196 16.46 -2.71 13.10
C LYS A 196 17.76 -2.02 12.68
N ASN A 197 18.12 -2.17 11.40
CA ASN A 197 19.35 -1.60 10.85
C ASN A 197 19.19 -0.13 10.39
N TYR A 198 17.96 0.40 10.37
CA TYR A 198 17.65 1.74 9.85
C TYR A 198 17.13 2.68 10.94
N TYR A 199 16.31 2.19 11.87
CA TYR A 199 15.69 3.00 12.90
C TYR A 199 15.28 2.14 14.12
N GLU A 200 16.18 2.00 15.08
CA GLU A 200 15.99 1.16 16.28
C GLU A 200 14.75 1.58 17.10
N ASN A 201 14.47 2.89 17.18
CA ASN A 201 13.27 3.41 17.85
C ASN A 201 11.96 3.09 17.11
N GLY A 202 12.03 2.53 15.90
CA GLY A 202 10.87 2.08 15.12
C GLY A 202 10.43 0.65 15.43
N ILE A 203 11.14 -0.06 16.31
CA ILE A 203 10.78 -1.43 16.69
C ILE A 203 9.43 -1.42 17.40
N GLN A 204 8.47 -2.17 16.84
CA GLN A 204 7.13 -2.26 17.39
C GLN A 204 7.04 -3.39 18.43
N GLU A 205 6.30 -3.15 19.51
CA GLU A 205 5.88 -4.21 20.42
C GLU A 205 4.84 -5.08 19.70
N CYS A 206 5.27 -6.21 19.12
CA CYS A 206 4.45 -7.14 18.34
C CYS A 206 3.35 -7.87 19.14
N LYS A 207 2.48 -7.12 19.83
CA LYS A 207 1.35 -7.63 20.62
C LYS A 207 0.35 -8.40 19.75
N LYS A 208 0.29 -8.06 18.47
CA LYS A 208 -0.43 -8.80 17.42
C LYS A 208 0.59 -9.36 16.42
N ASN A 209 0.25 -10.48 15.79
CA ASN A 209 1.11 -11.10 14.77
C ASN A 209 1.28 -10.22 13.52
N GLN A 210 0.30 -9.37 13.20
CA GLN A 210 0.38 -8.43 12.08
C GLN A 210 0.84 -7.05 12.58
N PRO A 211 1.76 -6.39 11.87
CA PRO A 211 2.15 -5.02 12.18
C PRO A 211 0.99 -4.07 11.89
N GLU A 212 0.91 -2.96 12.61
CA GLU A 212 -0.08 -1.93 12.33
C GLU A 212 0.37 -1.12 11.12
N THR A 213 -0.43 -1.12 10.05
CA THR A 213 -0.09 -0.51 8.75
C THR A 213 0.26 0.96 8.88
N PHE A 214 -0.45 1.71 9.73
CA PHE A 214 -0.17 3.13 9.96
C PHE A 214 1.23 3.37 10.55
N ASN A 215 1.63 2.55 11.53
CA ASN A 215 2.97 2.63 12.14
C ASN A 215 4.06 2.27 11.13
N ILE A 216 3.81 1.28 10.25
CA ILE A 216 4.75 0.97 9.16
C ILE A 216 4.94 2.20 8.27
N ARG A 217 3.87 2.82 7.79
CA ARG A 217 3.96 4.01 6.93
C ARG A 217 4.75 5.13 7.61
N GLU A 218 4.47 5.43 8.87
CA GLU A 218 5.18 6.48 9.62
C GLU A 218 6.69 6.20 9.74
N ILE A 219 7.06 4.95 10.00
CA ILE A 219 8.47 4.55 10.12
C ILE A 219 9.15 4.57 8.76
N ILE A 220 8.51 4.07 7.71
CA ILE A 220 9.06 4.09 6.36
C ILE A 220 9.28 5.55 5.89
N GLU A 221 8.35 6.46 6.17
CA GLU A 221 8.53 7.90 5.89
C GLU A 221 9.80 8.49 6.51
N LYS A 222 10.23 7.99 7.67
CA LYS A 222 11.45 8.45 8.37
C LYS A 222 12.74 7.91 7.76
N ILE A 223 12.69 6.79 7.04
CA ILE A 223 13.88 6.07 6.55
C ILE A 223 13.98 5.99 5.02
N LYS A 224 12.96 6.49 4.29
CA LYS A 224 12.83 6.36 2.84
C LYS A 224 14.00 6.92 2.04
#